data_AF-A0A9W4S3S0-F1
#
_entry.id   AF-A0A9W4S3S0-F1
#
_cell.length_a   1.000
_cell.length_b   1.000
_cell.length_c   1.000
_cell.angle_alpha   90.00
_cell.angle_beta   90.00
_cell.angle_gamma   90.00
#
_symmetry.space_group_name_H-M   'P 1'
#
loop_
_entity.id
_entity.type
_entity.pdbx_description
1 polymer ?
#
loop_
_entity_poly.entity_id
_entity_poly.type
_entity_poly.pdbx_seq_one_letter_code
_entity_poly.pdbx_strand_id
1 'polypeptide(L)'
;MWCSNLRSRSEWAPAVRALSDNALRLKEASVKSHDIILPIPEQRRSLRLVLLSPADLDGQTTEQRVERLANLEGGSNAAVIFLVDPLGQKKDPMEAFMKLQI
;
A
#
# COMPACT_ATOMS: atom_id res chain seq x y z
N MET A 1 -2.89 -11.64 -4.05
CA MET A 1 -3.83 -10.93 -4.94
C MET A 1 -3.51 -9.46 -4.80
N TRP A 2 -3.03 -8.82 -5.87
CA TRP A 2 -2.72 -7.37 -5.86
C TRP A 2 -3.93 -6.61 -6.34
N CYS A 3 -4.28 -5.55 -5.62
CA CYS A 3 -5.57 -4.93 -5.75
C CYS A 3 -5.51 -3.42 -5.88
N SER A 4 -4.69 -2.87 -6.78
CA SER A 4 -4.80 -1.43 -7.05
C SER A 4 -4.16 -0.98 -8.34
N ASN A 5 -4.48 0.26 -8.68
CA ASN A 5 -3.90 1.07 -9.75
C ASN A 5 -2.42 1.45 -9.49
N LEU A 6 -1.60 0.63 -8.83
CA LEU A 6 -0.18 0.96 -8.55
C LEU A 6 0.57 1.33 -9.83
N ARG A 7 0.21 0.72 -10.97
CA ARG A 7 0.75 1.07 -12.28
C ARG A 7 0.45 2.51 -12.72
N SER A 8 -0.63 3.12 -12.21
CA SER A 8 -0.97 4.52 -12.49
C SER A 8 -0.16 5.52 -11.66
N ARG A 9 0.72 5.03 -10.76
CA ARG A 9 1.54 5.86 -9.89
C ARG A 9 3.01 5.66 -10.29
N SER A 10 3.62 6.67 -10.90
CA SER A 10 4.99 6.58 -11.43
C SER A 10 6.02 6.23 -10.36
N GLU A 11 5.82 6.68 -9.13
CA GLU A 11 6.71 6.40 -7.98
C GLU A 11 6.71 4.92 -7.57
N TRP A 12 5.70 4.15 -7.99
CA TRP A 12 5.56 2.73 -7.65
C TRP A 12 6.16 1.80 -8.70
N ALA A 13 6.62 2.32 -9.83
CA ALA A 13 7.16 1.52 -10.92
C ALA A 13 8.32 0.58 -10.48
N PRO A 14 9.27 0.99 -9.61
CA PRO A 14 10.32 0.09 -9.13
C PRO A 14 9.77 -1.04 -8.24
N ALA A 15 8.86 -0.72 -7.32
CA ALA A 15 8.24 -1.69 -6.42
C ALA A 15 7.43 -2.72 -7.21
N VAL A 16 6.64 -2.29 -8.21
CA VAL A 16 5.84 -3.19 -9.07
C VAL A 16 6.72 -4.22 -9.78
N ARG A 17 7.92 -3.85 -10.25
CA ARG A 17 8.87 -4.81 -10.84
C ARG A 17 9.35 -5.85 -9.85
N ALA A 18 9.86 -5.42 -8.70
CA ALA A 18 10.35 -6.33 -7.64
C ALA A 18 9.27 -7.32 -7.18
N LEU A 19 8.04 -6.85 -7.17
CA LEU A 19 6.85 -7.61 -6.79
C LEU A 19 6.38 -8.59 -7.89
N SER A 20 6.69 -8.31 -9.15
CA SER A 20 6.29 -9.13 -10.31
C SER A 20 7.33 -10.20 -10.71
N ASP A 21 8.60 -10.02 -10.35
CA ASP A 21 9.75 -10.83 -10.82
C ASP A 21 9.93 -12.20 -10.12
N ASN A 22 8.91 -13.06 -10.14
CA ASN A 22 9.06 -14.54 -10.04
C ASN A 22 9.20 -15.25 -8.67
N ALA A 23 8.36 -14.95 -7.67
CA ALA A 23 8.13 -15.89 -6.56
C ALA A 23 6.65 -16.10 -6.21
N LEU A 24 5.80 -15.13 -6.52
CA LEU A 24 4.42 -15.11 -6.08
C LEU A 24 3.51 -15.07 -7.32
N ARG A 25 2.70 -16.12 -7.54
CA ARG A 25 1.70 -16.18 -8.61
C ARG A 25 0.56 -15.19 -8.33
N LEU A 26 0.84 -13.90 -8.46
CA LEU A 26 -0.06 -12.85 -8.00
C LEU A 26 -1.01 -12.45 -9.13
N LYS A 27 -2.29 -12.75 -8.90
CA LYS A 27 -3.39 -12.31 -9.76
C LYS A 27 -3.78 -10.88 -9.38
N GLU A 28 -3.84 -10.01 -10.39
CA GLU A 28 -4.39 -8.67 -10.26
C GLU A 28 -5.92 -8.76 -10.15
N ALA A 29 -6.49 -8.02 -9.20
CA ALA A 29 -7.93 -7.94 -9.01
C ALA A 29 -8.35 -6.54 -8.59
N SER A 30 -9.37 -5.97 -9.21
CA SER A 30 -9.80 -4.62 -8.85
C SER A 30 -10.58 -4.64 -7.53
N VAL A 31 -9.92 -4.35 -6.41
CA VAL A 31 -10.57 -4.20 -5.10
C VAL A 31 -10.17 -2.84 -4.53
N LYS A 32 -11.15 -1.94 -4.34
CA LYS A 32 -10.90 -0.54 -3.96
C LYS A 32 -10.47 -0.33 -2.50
N SER A 33 -10.31 -1.40 -1.71
CA SER A 33 -10.20 -1.32 -0.25
C SER A 33 -8.78 -1.57 0.31
N HIS A 34 -7.89 -2.18 -0.46
CA HIS A 34 -6.49 -2.46 -0.08
C HIS A 34 -5.63 -2.65 -1.33
N ASP A 35 -4.31 -2.53 -1.21
CA ASP A 35 -3.40 -2.73 -2.33
C ASP A 35 -2.86 -4.17 -2.38
N ILE A 36 -2.61 -4.79 -1.22
CA ILE A 36 -2.13 -6.18 -1.12
C ILE A 36 -2.97 -6.98 -0.15
N ILE A 37 -3.23 -8.24 -0.51
CA ILE A 37 -3.62 -9.28 0.43
C ILE A 37 -2.45 -10.27 0.55
N LEU A 38 -1.89 -10.38 1.76
CA LEU A 38 -0.89 -11.36 2.12
C LEU A 38 -1.56 -12.47 2.95
N PRO A 39 -1.75 -13.68 2.40
CA PRO A 39 -2.26 -14.79 3.19
C PRO A 39 -1.21 -15.22 4.23
N ILE A 40 -1.65 -15.49 5.47
CA ILE A 40 -0.83 -16.07 6.54
C ILE A 40 -1.42 -17.45 6.85
N PRO A 41 -0.95 -18.52 6.18
CA PRO A 41 -1.59 -19.84 6.22
C PRO A 41 -1.64 -20.45 7.62
N GLU A 42 -0.56 -20.31 8.38
CA GLU A 42 -0.40 -20.84 9.75
C GLU A 42 -1.47 -20.30 10.71
N GLN A 43 -1.93 -19.07 10.47
CA GLN A 43 -2.90 -18.37 11.31
C GLN A 43 -4.30 -18.34 10.68
N ARG A 44 -4.49 -19.01 9.53
CA ARG A 44 -5.74 -19.02 8.73
C ARG A 44 -6.35 -17.63 8.54
N ARG A 45 -5.51 -16.60 8.41
CA ARG A 45 -5.91 -15.20 8.25
C ARG A 45 -5.21 -14.57 7.06
N SER A 46 -5.71 -13.41 6.63
CA SER A 46 -5.09 -12.63 5.57
C SER A 46 -4.80 -11.23 6.07
N LEU A 47 -3.57 -10.76 5.87
CA LEU A 47 -3.15 -9.40 6.17
C LEU A 47 -3.43 -8.51 4.96
N ARG A 48 -4.18 -7.44 5.17
CA ARG A 48 -4.50 -6.43 4.16
C ARG A 48 -3.55 -5.26 4.31
N LEU A 49 -2.91 -4.87 3.21
CA LEU A 49 -1.94 -3.80 3.22
C LEU A 49 -2.41 -2.66 2.32
N VAL A 50 -2.37 -1.44 2.85
CA VAL A 50 -2.41 -0.22 2.03
C VAL A 50 -0.99 0.31 1.89
N LEU A 51 -0.70 0.69 0.66
CA LEU A 51 0.58 1.12 0.16
C LEU A 51 0.51 2.65 -0.04
N LEU A 52 1.32 3.38 0.71
CA LEU A 52 1.41 4.84 0.67
C LEU A 52 2.81 5.31 0.30
N SER A 53 2.88 6.40 -0.45
CA SER A 53 4.09 7.12 -0.81
C SER A 53 3.95 8.60 -0.45
N PRO A 54 5.04 9.36 -0.37
CA PRO A 54 4.99 10.81 -0.11
C PRO A 54 4.05 11.60 -1.03
N ALA A 55 3.88 11.17 -2.29
CA ALA A 55 2.92 11.79 -3.20
C ALA A 55 1.44 11.59 -2.81
N ASP A 56 1.15 10.63 -1.95
CA ASP A 56 -0.21 10.30 -1.52
C ASP A 56 -0.69 11.14 -0.32
N LEU A 57 0.19 11.88 0.34
CA LEU A 57 -0.09 12.51 1.64
C LEU A 57 -1.06 13.68 1.59
N ASP A 58 -1.11 14.39 0.47
CA ASP A 58 -1.87 15.65 0.36
C ASP A 58 -3.29 15.43 -0.24
N GLY A 59 -3.77 14.19 -0.32
CA GLY A 59 -5.01 13.83 -1.00
C GLY A 59 -6.10 13.29 -0.07
N GLN A 60 -7.33 13.85 -0.15
CA GLN A 60 -8.54 13.30 0.50
C GLN A 60 -8.79 11.82 0.16
N THR A 61 -8.25 11.35 -0.98
CA THR A 61 -8.34 9.96 -1.41
C THR A 61 -7.53 9.01 -0.53
N THR A 62 -6.49 9.49 0.16
CA THR A 62 -5.63 8.71 1.04
C THR A 62 -6.27 8.47 2.39
N GLU A 63 -6.82 9.51 3.02
CA GLU A 63 -7.59 9.40 4.26
C GLU A 63 -8.73 8.38 4.10
N GLN A 64 -9.53 8.51 3.03
CA GLN A 64 -10.60 7.56 2.72
C GLN A 64 -10.10 6.12 2.51
N ARG A 65 -8.87 5.93 2.01
CA ARG A 65 -8.28 4.59 1.85
C ARG A 65 -7.88 4.01 3.20
N VAL A 66 -7.27 4.80 4.07
CA VAL A 66 -6.91 4.37 5.44
C VAL A 66 -8.16 4.09 6.27
N GLU A 67 -9.18 4.95 6.20
CA GLU A 67 -10.47 4.72 6.88
C GLU A 67 -11.16 3.46 6.37
N ARG A 68 -11.20 3.23 5.05
CA ARG A 68 -11.77 1.99 4.49
C ARG A 68 -11.00 0.78 4.98
N LEU A 69 -9.67 0.84 5.04
CA LEU A 69 -8.85 -0.24 5.57
C LEU A 69 -9.17 -0.50 7.06
N ALA A 70 -9.28 0.55 7.87
CA ALA A 70 -9.62 0.44 9.29
C ALA A 70 -11.03 -0.11 9.53
N ASN A 71 -11.97 0.14 8.62
CA ASN A 71 -13.34 -0.37 8.71
C ASN A 71 -13.48 -1.82 8.20
N LEU A 72 -12.49 -2.33 7.46
CA LEU A 72 -12.48 -3.74 7.04
C LEU A 72 -12.11 -4.65 8.21
N GLU A 73 -12.95 -5.66 8.47
CA GLU A 73 -12.74 -6.64 9.55
C GLU A 73 -12.47 -6.00 10.92
N GLY A 74 -13.04 -4.81 11.17
CA GLY A 74 -12.86 -4.06 12.42
C GLY A 74 -11.43 -3.58 12.65
N GLY A 75 -10.64 -3.41 11.58
CA GLY A 75 -9.24 -2.98 11.65
C GLY A 75 -8.27 -4.10 12.03
N SER A 76 -8.79 -5.32 12.25
CA SER A 76 -7.96 -6.48 12.49
C SER A 76 -7.28 -6.93 11.19
N ASN A 77 -6.02 -7.34 11.29
CA ASN A 77 -5.24 -7.83 10.14
C ASN A 77 -5.12 -6.79 9.01
N ALA A 78 -4.90 -5.53 9.39
CA ALA A 78 -4.60 -4.43 8.49
C ALA A 78 -3.22 -3.82 8.81
N ALA A 79 -2.50 -3.37 7.79
CA ALA A 79 -1.29 -2.57 7.96
C ALA A 79 -1.14 -1.54 6.84
N VAL A 80 -0.47 -0.44 7.16
CA VAL A 80 -0.07 0.59 6.21
C VAL A 80 1.43 0.50 6.02
N ILE A 81 1.88 0.37 4.78
CA ILE A 81 3.30 0.40 4.44
C ILE A 81 3.57 1.72 3.74
N PHE A 82 4.43 2.52 4.35
CA PHE A 82 4.93 3.75 3.75
C PHE A 82 6.24 3.48 3.03
N LEU A 83 6.27 3.73 1.73
CA LEU A 83 7.48 3.60 0.94
C LEU A 83 8.30 4.88 0.97
N VAL A 84 9.57 4.70 1.30
CA VAL A 84 10.58 5.74 1.39
C VAL A 84 11.51 5.51 0.20
N ASP A 85 11.45 6.37 -0.82
CA ASP A 85 12.42 6.34 -1.92
C ASP A 85 13.46 7.44 -1.70
N PRO A 86 14.69 7.09 -1.28
CA PRO A 86 15.74 8.06 -1.04
C PRO A 86 16.37 8.63 -2.33
N LEU A 87 16.14 8.02 -3.49
CA LEU A 87 16.81 8.39 -4.76
C LEU A 87 15.90 9.12 -5.74
N GLY A 88 14.58 8.98 -5.61
CA GLY A 88 13.59 9.49 -6.58
C GLY A 88 12.76 10.71 -6.17
N GLN A 89 12.95 11.27 -4.96
CA GLN A 89 11.97 12.22 -4.41
C GLN A 89 12.35 13.71 -4.46
N LYS A 90 11.32 14.53 -4.73
CA LYS A 90 11.35 16.00 -4.61
C LYS A 90 11.13 16.51 -3.17
N LYS A 91 10.64 15.66 -2.26
CA LYS A 91 10.37 15.96 -0.84
C LYS A 91 11.20 15.02 0.03
N ASP A 92 11.63 15.49 1.20
CA ASP A 92 12.36 14.66 2.16
C ASP A 92 11.45 13.51 2.64
N PRO A 93 11.84 12.23 2.45
CA PRO A 93 11.03 11.09 2.85
C PRO A 93 10.74 11.05 4.36
N MET A 94 11.64 11.57 5.20
CA MET A 94 11.45 11.66 6.64
C MET A 94 10.44 12.76 6.99
N GLU A 95 10.51 13.91 6.32
CA GLU A 95 9.52 14.98 6.49
C GLU A 95 8.11 14.50 6.08
N ALA A 96 8.01 13.77 4.97
CA ALA A 96 6.77 13.17 4.50
C ALA A 96 6.22 12.14 5.51
N PHE A 97 7.06 11.27 6.05
CA PHE A 97 6.67 10.33 7.10
C PHE A 97 6.18 11.04 8.37
N MET A 98 6.82 12.14 8.78
CA MET A 98 6.41 12.92 9.95
C MET A 98 5.04 13.60 9.75
N LYS A 99 4.65 13.92 8.52
CA LYS A 99 3.31 14.46 8.20
C LYS A 99 2.20 13.40 8.26
N LEU A 100 2.57 12.13 8.29
CA LEU A 100 1.66 10.99 8.35
C LEU A 100 1.15 10.70 9.78
N GLN A 101 1.32 11.64 10.72
CA GLN A 101 0.70 11.55 12.04
C GLN A 101 -0.83 11.65 11.90
N ILE A 102 -1.45 10.48 11.76
CA ILE A 102 -2.90 10.23 11.82
C ILE A 102 -3.27 9.84 13.25
#